data_AF-A0A3A8G897-F1
#
_entry.id   AF-A0A3A8G897-F1
#
_cell.length_a   1.000
_cell.length_b   1.000
_cell.length_c   1.000
_cell.angle_alpha   90.00
_cell.angle_beta   90.00
_cell.angle_gamma   90.00
#
_symmetry.space_group_name_H-M   'P 1'
#
loop_
_entity.id
_entity.type
_entity.pdbx_description
1 polymer ?
#
loop_
_entity_poly.entity_id
_entity_poly.type
_entity_poly.pdbx_seq_one_letter_code
_entity_poly.pdbx_strand_id
1 'polypeptide(L)'
;MRFLDDFNTEQKDHQIHLDLSLSDTDLHKTLFNYCVERQPEVLVAHGIEADHVLRLLDPLSIHCGAIALQHPTFKHVNIEQLNSQYGVIIQLDPEHPHYESLNQRFTIIPPAEDFEQAVQFLKNTYMLSPIDPKDFID
;
A
#
# COMPACT_ATOMS: atom_id res chain seq x y z
N MET A 1 8.33 3.22 -7.54
CA MET A 1 7.21 3.59 -6.64
C MET A 1 6.56 4.89 -7.13
N ARG A 2 5.29 5.15 -6.77
CA ARG A 2 4.58 6.39 -7.10
C ARG A 2 3.77 6.89 -5.91
N PHE A 3 3.75 8.19 -5.69
CA PHE A 3 2.91 8.89 -4.74
C PHE A 3 1.85 9.67 -5.52
N LEU A 4 0.59 9.47 -5.17
CA LEU A 4 -0.56 10.16 -5.75
C LEU A 4 -1.10 11.13 -4.69
N ASP A 5 -1.05 12.43 -4.97
CA ASP A 5 -1.21 13.52 -3.99
C ASP A 5 -2.27 14.56 -4.43
N ASP A 6 -3.00 14.26 -5.51
CA ASP A 6 -3.71 15.25 -6.31
C ASP A 6 -5.23 15.27 -6.08
N PHE A 7 -5.65 15.95 -5.02
CA PHE A 7 -6.92 16.69 -4.92
C PHE A 7 -7.00 17.89 -5.88
N ASN A 8 -5.84 18.39 -6.34
CA ASN A 8 -5.74 19.44 -7.36
C ASN A 8 -5.19 18.82 -8.66
N THR A 9 -6.06 18.71 -9.65
CA THR A 9 -5.91 18.09 -10.97
C THR A 9 -4.79 18.64 -11.89
N GLU A 10 -3.82 19.37 -11.34
CA GLU A 10 -2.70 19.97 -12.08
C GLU A 10 -1.32 19.38 -11.73
N GLN A 11 -1.20 18.60 -10.65
CA GLN A 11 0.08 17.95 -10.28
C GLN A 11 0.14 16.52 -10.81
N LYS A 12 1.23 16.21 -11.53
CA LYS A 12 1.51 14.85 -12.01
C LYS A 12 1.94 13.96 -10.85
N ASP A 13 1.58 12.68 -10.91
CA ASP A 13 2.10 11.61 -10.04
C ASP A 13 3.59 11.82 -9.70
N HIS A 14 3.91 11.78 -8.42
CA HIS A 14 5.28 11.88 -7.97
C HIS A 14 5.93 10.49 -8.05
N GLN A 15 6.73 10.27 -9.09
CA GLN A 15 7.53 9.06 -9.19
C GLN A 15 8.71 9.13 -8.21
N ILE A 16 8.83 8.10 -7.37
CA ILE A 16 9.94 7.92 -6.44
C ILE A 16 10.58 6.58 -6.77
N HIS A 17 11.90 6.57 -6.84
CA HIS A 17 12.67 5.35 -7.03
C HIS A 17 13.52 5.15 -5.78
N LEU A 18 13.28 4.04 -5.08
CA LEU A 18 14.14 3.66 -3.97
C LEU A 18 15.45 3.11 -4.52
N ASP A 19 16.58 3.56 -3.97
CA ASP A 19 17.89 2.97 -4.29
C ASP A 19 18.04 1.63 -3.57
N LEU A 20 17.63 0.56 -4.26
CA LEU A 20 17.65 -0.81 -3.75
C LEU A 20 19.07 -1.36 -3.48
N SER A 21 20.13 -0.60 -3.79
CA SER A 21 21.50 -0.95 -3.40
C SER A 21 21.85 -0.58 -1.96
N LEU A 22 21.05 0.29 -1.34
CA LEU A 22 21.22 0.71 0.06
C LEU A 22 20.83 -0.40 1.05
N SER A 23 21.26 -0.23 2.29
CA SER A 23 20.82 -1.13 3.38
C SER A 23 19.31 -1.01 3.62
N ASP A 24 18.69 -2.08 4.12
CA ASP A 24 17.27 -2.06 4.53
C ASP A 24 16.95 -0.89 5.46
N THR A 25 17.83 -0.59 6.41
CA THR A 25 17.64 0.51 7.36
C THR A 25 17.62 1.87 6.67
N ASP A 26 18.51 2.10 5.71
CA ASP A 26 18.58 3.37 4.98
C ASP A 26 17.40 3.51 4.00
N LEU A 27 17.03 2.42 3.33
CA LEU A 27 15.83 2.34 2.49
C LEU A 27 14.58 2.68 3.29
N HIS A 28 14.41 2.05 4.45
CA HIS A 28 13.27 2.23 5.33
C HIS A 28 13.16 3.67 5.85
N LYS A 29 14.29 4.24 6.27
CA LYS A 29 14.35 5.64 6.70
C LYS A 29 13.99 6.59 5.56
N THR A 30 14.49 6.32 4.35
CA THR A 30 14.24 7.13 3.16
C THR A 30 12.76 7.10 2.78
N LEU A 31 12.16 5.90 2.72
CA LEU A 31 10.75 5.72 2.43
C LEU A 31 9.86 6.41 3.47
N PHE A 32 10.15 6.22 4.76
CA PHE A 32 9.41 6.87 5.84
C PHE A 32 9.46 8.39 5.74
N ASN A 33 10.65 8.97 5.52
CA ASN A 33 10.80 10.41 5.37
C ASN A 33 10.00 10.95 4.17
N TYR A 34 10.02 10.24 3.03
CA TYR A 34 9.21 10.64 1.89
C TYR A 34 7.72 10.67 2.22
N CYS A 35 7.20 9.65 2.90
CA CYS A 35 5.78 9.60 3.29
C CYS A 35 5.44 10.71 4.31
N VAL A 36 6.33 11.01 5.27
CA VAL A 36 6.11 12.12 6.23
C VAL A 36 6.09 13.49 5.53
N GLU A 37 7.01 13.72 4.60
CA GLU A 37 7.12 15.01 3.91
C GLU A 37 6.00 15.24 2.90
N ARG A 38 5.57 14.18 2.20
CA ARG A 38 4.59 14.28 1.10
C ARG A 38 3.17 14.01 1.54
N GLN A 39 2.99 13.15 2.53
CA GLN A 39 1.70 12.65 3.00
C GLN A 39 0.80 12.19 1.84
N PRO A 40 1.23 11.17 1.07
CA PRO A 40 0.52 10.81 -0.13
C PRO A 40 -0.88 10.30 0.15
N GLU A 41 -1.82 10.65 -0.73
CA GLU A 41 -3.17 10.10 -0.65
C GLU A 41 -3.15 8.62 -0.97
N VAL A 42 -2.40 8.22 -2.00
CA VAL A 42 -2.16 6.82 -2.34
C VAL A 42 -0.68 6.58 -2.60
N LEU A 43 -0.12 5.65 -1.84
CA LEU A 43 1.20 5.08 -2.08
C LEU A 43 1.08 3.86 -2.99
N VAL A 44 1.76 3.88 -4.15
CA VAL A 44 1.78 2.75 -5.09
C VAL A 44 3.18 2.16 -5.21
N ALA A 45 3.34 0.87 -4.97
CA ALA A 45 4.62 0.18 -5.05
C ALA A 45 4.51 -1.14 -5.82
N HIS A 46 5.61 -1.58 -6.43
CA HIS A 46 5.66 -2.81 -7.22
C HIS A 46 6.85 -3.69 -6.84
N GLY A 47 6.68 -5.01 -6.87
CA GLY A 47 7.77 -5.95 -6.70
C GLY A 47 8.45 -5.81 -5.33
N ILE A 48 9.77 -5.69 -5.32
CA ILE A 48 10.53 -5.60 -4.06
C ILE A 48 10.28 -4.30 -3.30
N GLU A 49 9.92 -3.20 -3.98
CA GLU A 49 9.51 -1.98 -3.28
C GLU A 49 8.26 -2.21 -2.43
N ALA A 50 7.32 -3.03 -2.91
CA ALA A 50 6.13 -3.39 -2.15
C ALA A 50 6.45 -4.19 -0.88
N ASP A 51 7.51 -5.03 -0.91
CA ASP A 51 7.99 -5.73 0.28
C ASP A 51 8.50 -4.75 1.35
N HIS A 52 9.19 -3.69 0.95
CA HIS A 52 9.65 -2.66 1.89
C HIS A 52 8.49 -1.86 2.48
N VAL A 53 7.45 -1.57 1.68
CA VAL A 53 6.22 -0.95 2.19
C VAL A 53 5.53 -1.85 3.22
N LEU A 54 5.37 -3.15 2.93
CA LEU A 54 4.75 -4.12 3.86
C LEU A 54 5.49 -4.21 5.19
N ARG A 55 6.82 -4.16 5.17
CA ARG A 55 7.63 -4.19 6.41
C ARG A 55 7.50 -2.93 7.25
N LEU A 56 7.10 -1.83 6.64
CA LEU A 56 6.91 -0.53 7.29
C LEU A 56 5.43 -0.13 7.32
N LEU A 57 4.52 -1.08 7.15
CA LEU A 57 3.12 -0.78 6.91
C LEU A 57 2.52 0.05 8.05
N ASP A 58 2.70 -0.40 9.29
CA ASP A 58 2.23 0.30 10.50
C ASP A 58 2.72 1.77 10.54
N PRO A 59 4.03 2.08 10.53
CA PRO A 59 4.49 3.47 10.58
C PRO A 59 4.16 4.28 9.31
N LEU A 60 4.08 3.68 8.12
CA LEU A 60 3.78 4.42 6.89
C LEU A 60 2.30 4.79 6.78
N SER A 61 1.41 3.93 7.28
CA SER A 61 -0.03 4.11 7.17
C SER A 61 -0.59 5.33 7.90
N ILE A 62 0.15 5.86 8.87
CA ILE A 62 -0.20 7.12 9.57
C ILE A 62 0.01 8.32 8.63
N HIS A 63 0.89 8.17 7.64
CA HIS A 63 1.32 9.23 6.74
C HIS A 63 0.82 9.02 5.30
N CYS A 64 0.11 7.92 5.02
CA CYS A 64 -0.46 7.65 3.70
C CYS A 64 -1.96 7.45 3.83
N GLY A 65 -2.77 8.00 2.93
CA GLY A 65 -4.21 7.78 2.93
C GLY A 65 -4.59 6.32 2.64
N ALA A 66 -4.00 5.77 1.58
CA ALA A 66 -4.13 4.38 1.15
C ALA A 66 -2.83 3.86 0.53
N ILE A 67 -2.74 2.55 0.36
CA ILE A 67 -1.58 1.84 -0.15
C ILE A 67 -2.02 0.79 -1.18
N ALA A 68 -1.42 0.81 -2.37
CA ALA A 68 -1.65 -0.17 -3.42
C ALA A 68 -0.35 -0.87 -3.78
N LEU A 69 -0.33 -2.20 -3.68
CA LEU A 69 0.87 -3.02 -3.82
C LEU A 69 0.70 -4.00 -4.98
N GLN A 70 1.54 -3.85 -6.01
CA GLN A 70 1.51 -4.68 -7.19
C GLN A 70 2.60 -5.75 -7.15
N HIS A 71 2.22 -7.03 -7.25
CA HIS A 71 3.15 -8.15 -7.32
C HIS A 71 4.31 -8.12 -6.28
N PRO A 72 4.03 -7.92 -4.97
CA PRO A 72 5.06 -8.08 -3.93
C PRO A 72 5.76 -9.44 -4.05
N THR A 73 7.06 -9.48 -3.75
CA THR A 73 7.85 -10.71 -3.85
C THR A 73 7.88 -11.52 -2.57
N PHE A 74 7.51 -10.89 -1.45
CA PHE A 74 7.47 -11.44 -0.09
C PHE A 74 8.77 -12.06 0.42
N LYS A 75 9.91 -11.86 -0.26
CA LYS A 75 11.18 -12.53 0.08
C LYS A 75 11.68 -12.18 1.49
N HIS A 76 11.36 -10.98 1.96
CA HIS A 76 11.83 -10.46 3.23
C HIS A 76 10.68 -9.98 4.13
N VAL A 77 9.45 -10.41 3.86
CA VAL A 77 8.26 -10.01 4.61
C VAL A 77 7.85 -11.15 5.52
N ASN A 78 7.74 -10.88 6.82
CA ASN A 78 7.14 -11.83 7.76
C ASN A 78 5.62 -11.63 7.78
N ILE A 79 4.91 -12.42 6.97
CA ILE A 79 3.45 -12.31 6.79
C ILE A 79 2.69 -12.37 8.12
N GLU A 80 3.14 -13.19 9.06
CA GLU A 80 2.46 -13.37 10.34
C GLU A 80 2.56 -12.16 11.27
N GLN A 81 3.53 -11.27 11.04
CA GLN A 81 3.69 -10.03 11.79
C GLN A 81 2.91 -8.85 11.19
N LEU A 82 2.27 -9.05 10.03
CA LEU A 82 1.46 -8.01 9.41
C LEU A 82 0.12 -7.90 10.14
N ASN A 83 -0.21 -6.68 10.54
CA ASN A 83 -1.52 -6.34 11.08
C ASN A 83 -2.50 -6.08 9.93
N SER A 84 -3.79 -6.35 10.17
CA SER A 84 -4.84 -5.99 9.24
C SER A 84 -4.95 -4.48 9.10
N GLN A 85 -5.11 -3.98 7.88
CA GLN A 85 -5.20 -2.55 7.64
C GLN A 85 -6.20 -2.20 6.54
N TYR A 86 -7.08 -1.25 6.85
CA TYR A 86 -7.96 -0.64 5.86
C TYR A 86 -7.16 0.21 4.87
N GLY A 87 -7.66 0.35 3.64
CA GLY A 87 -7.02 1.16 2.61
C GLY A 87 -5.77 0.53 2.01
N VAL A 88 -5.52 -0.76 2.25
CA VAL A 88 -4.42 -1.51 1.62
C VAL A 88 -4.99 -2.49 0.61
N ILE A 89 -4.61 -2.33 -0.66
CA ILE A 89 -4.86 -3.32 -1.72
C ILE A 89 -3.55 -4.00 -2.12
N ILE A 90 -3.61 -5.31 -2.29
CA ILE A 90 -2.49 -6.11 -2.81
C ILE A 90 -2.96 -6.89 -4.04
N GLN A 91 -2.25 -6.74 -5.16
CA GLN A 91 -2.45 -7.61 -6.31
C GLN A 91 -1.65 -8.90 -6.13
N LEU A 92 -2.35 -10.02 -5.97
CA LEU A 92 -1.76 -11.32 -5.64
C LEU A 92 -2.49 -12.47 -6.32
N ASP A 93 -1.74 -13.47 -6.77
CA ASP A 93 -2.28 -14.70 -7.34
C ASP A 93 -3.07 -15.50 -6.28
N PRO A 94 -4.30 -15.95 -6.56
CA PRO A 94 -5.06 -16.86 -5.69
C PRO A 94 -4.33 -18.16 -5.31
N GLU A 95 -3.41 -18.63 -6.15
CA GLU A 95 -2.60 -19.83 -5.89
C GLU A 95 -1.37 -19.54 -5.02
N HIS A 96 -1.13 -18.27 -4.65
CA HIS A 96 0.03 -17.90 -3.85
C HIS A 96 -0.03 -18.53 -2.44
N PRO A 97 1.06 -19.09 -1.90
CA PRO A 97 1.05 -19.79 -0.60
C PRO A 97 0.55 -18.94 0.59
N HIS A 98 0.66 -17.62 0.48
CA HIS A 98 0.23 -16.67 1.52
C HIS A 98 -1.10 -15.99 1.21
N TYR A 99 -1.81 -16.39 0.16
CA TYR A 99 -3.05 -15.74 -0.28
C TYR A 99 -4.09 -15.64 0.85
N GLU A 100 -4.45 -16.78 1.46
CA GLU A 100 -5.45 -16.83 2.54
C GLU A 100 -5.07 -15.95 3.73
N SER A 101 -3.81 -16.03 4.18
CA SER A 101 -3.29 -15.22 5.29
C SER A 101 -3.38 -13.72 4.99
N LEU A 102 -3.10 -13.30 3.76
CA LEU A 102 -3.14 -11.90 3.35
C LEU A 102 -4.57 -11.41 3.11
N ASN A 103 -5.44 -12.26 2.57
CA ASN A 103 -6.86 -11.95 2.31
C ASN A 103 -7.68 -11.74 3.58
N GLN A 104 -7.23 -12.28 4.72
CA GLN A 104 -7.81 -12.00 6.03
C GLN A 104 -7.43 -10.62 6.59
N ARG A 105 -6.36 -10.00 6.06
CA ARG A 105 -5.74 -8.78 6.60
C ARG A 105 -5.92 -7.57 5.69
N PHE A 106 -6.00 -7.79 4.38
CA PHE A 106 -6.00 -6.77 3.35
C PHE A 106 -6.99 -7.10 2.24
N THR A 107 -7.35 -6.09 1.44
CA THR A 107 -8.08 -6.32 0.20
C THR A 107 -7.14 -6.90 -0.84
N ILE A 108 -7.47 -8.07 -1.39
CA ILE A 108 -6.68 -8.73 -2.42
C ILE A 108 -7.41 -8.65 -3.75
N ILE A 109 -6.68 -8.29 -4.81
CA ILE A 109 -7.18 -8.37 -6.18
C ILE A 109 -6.35 -9.39 -6.99
N PRO A 110 -6.96 -10.17 -7.88
CA PRO A 110 -6.22 -11.11 -8.72
C PRO A 110 -5.40 -10.38 -9.80
N PRO A 111 -4.36 -11.03 -10.37
CA PRO A 111 -3.56 -10.47 -11.45
C PRO A 111 -4.34 -10.15 -12.74
N ALA A 112 -5.51 -10.75 -12.93
CA ALA A 112 -6.38 -10.51 -14.08
C ALA A 112 -7.14 -9.18 -14.01
N GLU A 113 -7.22 -8.55 -12.83
CA GLU A 113 -7.85 -7.25 -12.66
C GLU A 113 -6.89 -6.10 -13.03
N ASP A 114 -7.47 -4.99 -13.49
CA ASP A 114 -6.71 -3.78 -13.81
C ASP A 114 -6.25 -3.10 -12.51
N PHE A 115 -4.94 -3.16 -12.27
CA PHE A 115 -4.33 -2.58 -11.08
C PHE A 115 -4.52 -1.06 -11.00
N GLU A 116 -4.48 -0.34 -12.12
CA GLU A 116 -4.68 1.12 -12.11
C GLU A 116 -6.13 1.49 -11.78
N GLN A 117 -7.09 0.67 -12.20
CA GLN A 117 -8.48 0.85 -11.80
C GLN A 117 -8.66 0.68 -10.28
N ALA A 118 -7.96 -0.28 -9.67
CA ALA A 118 -7.97 -0.48 -8.23
C ALA A 118 -7.27 0.66 -7.47
N VAL A 119 -6.16 1.18 -8.00
CA VAL A 119 -5.49 2.38 -7.48
C VAL A 119 -6.43 3.58 -7.51
N GLN A 120 -7.15 3.79 -8.61
CA GLN A 120 -8.09 4.90 -8.73
C GLN A 120 -9.32 4.73 -7.82
N PHE A 121 -9.78 3.50 -7.62
CA PHE A 121 -10.80 3.20 -6.64
C PHE A 121 -10.34 3.61 -5.24
N LEU A 122 -9.15 3.16 -4.81
CA LEU A 122 -8.57 3.57 -3.51
C LEU A 122 -8.47 5.08 -3.37
N LYS A 123 -7.96 5.77 -4.40
CA LYS A 123 -7.88 7.24 -4.40
C LYS A 123 -9.23 7.90 -4.17
N ASN A 124 -10.31 7.34 -4.72
CA ASN A 124 -11.65 7.88 -4.56
C ASN A 124 -12.34 7.48 -3.25
N THR A 125 -11.83 6.48 -2.52
CA THR A 125 -12.51 5.90 -1.36
C THR A 125 -11.71 5.90 -0.06
N TYR A 126 -10.40 6.21 -0.05
CA TYR A 126 -9.58 6.09 1.16
C TYR A 126 -10.03 6.99 2.31
N MET A 127 -10.64 8.14 2.01
CA MET A 127 -11.24 9.03 3.01
C MET A 127 -12.55 8.50 3.60
N LEU A 128 -13.17 7.53 2.94
CA LEU A 128 -14.29 6.78 3.48
C LEU A 128 -13.69 5.70 4.37
N SER A 129 -13.40 6.02 5.64
CA SER A 129 -13.15 4.98 6.65
C SER A 129 -14.17 3.85 6.50
N PRO A 130 -13.86 2.59 6.86
CA PRO A 130 -14.93 1.62 6.98
C PRO A 130 -15.87 2.22 8.01
N ILE A 131 -17.10 2.53 7.57
CA ILE A 131 -18.17 2.85 8.49
C ILE A 131 -18.15 1.66 9.45
N ASP A 132 -17.88 1.91 10.73
CA ASP A 132 -17.86 0.83 11.70
C ASP A 132 -19.26 0.20 11.58
N PRO A 133 -19.41 -1.14 11.44
CA PRO A 133 -20.73 -1.75 11.45
C PRO A 133 -21.55 -1.35 12.69
N LYS A 134 -20.89 -0.86 13.76
CA LYS A 134 -21.51 -0.25 14.94
C LYS A 134 -22.08 1.15 14.72
N ASP A 135 -21.61 1.89 13.72
CA ASP A 135 -22.19 3.18 13.29
C ASP A 135 -23.52 3.00 12.54
N PHE A 136 -23.93 1.75 12.26
CA PHE A 136 -25.20 1.38 11.63
C PHE A 136 -26.20 0.69 12.57
N ILE A 137 -25.92 0.60 13.88
CA ILE A 137 -26.87 0.08 14.86
C ILE A 137 -27.26 1.23 15.80
N ASP A 138 -28.38 1.87 15.44
CA ASP A 138 -29.23 2.87 16.13
C ASP A 138 -28.67 3.65 17.35
#